data_AF-A0A0C6P1T3-F1
#
_entry.id   AF-A0A0C6P1T3-F1
#
_cell.length_a   1.000
_cell.length_b   1.000
_cell.length_c   1.000
_cell.angle_alpha   90.00
_cell.angle_beta   90.00
_cell.angle_gamma   90.00
#
_symmetry.space_group_name_H-M   'P 1'
#
loop_
_entity.id
_entity.type
_entity.pdbx_description
1 polymer ?
#
loop_
_entity_poly.entity_id
_entity_poly.type
_entity_poly.pdbx_seq_one_letter_code
_entity_poly.pdbx_strand_id
1 'polypeptide(L)'
;MRSSNNRHEGEEAMNRTQQWMEDLQKNISDLIARSPAADVERNVRAMMTQTFARLDLITREEFEVQVDLLARARTRVDQLSAQVQQLEARLAALEAGKPQA
;
A
#
# COMPACT_ATOMS: atom_id res chain seq x y z
N MET A 1 40.07 4.41 -11.08
CA MET A 1 39.23 4.18 -12.27
C MET A 1 38.54 2.82 -12.12
N ARG A 2 37.28 2.80 -11.68
CA ARG A 2 36.44 1.60 -11.56
C ARG A 2 35.09 1.90 -12.19
N SER A 3 34.85 1.37 -13.40
CA SER A 3 33.51 1.27 -13.98
C SER A 3 33.62 0.41 -15.24
N SER A 4 32.89 -0.70 -15.27
CA SER A 4 32.24 -1.37 -16.42
C SER A 4 32.02 -2.87 -16.11
N ASN A 5 30.98 -3.26 -15.36
CA ASN A 5 30.54 -4.68 -15.32
C ASN A 5 29.03 -4.94 -15.04
N ASN A 6 28.18 -3.92 -14.90
CA ASN A 6 26.78 -4.14 -14.46
C ASN A 6 25.75 -4.44 -15.57
N ARG A 7 26.15 -4.76 -16.81
CA ARG A 7 25.18 -4.87 -17.94
C ARG A 7 24.71 -6.31 -18.25
N HIS A 8 25.38 -7.35 -17.74
CA HIS A 8 25.04 -8.75 -18.07
C HIS A 8 24.10 -9.46 -17.06
N GLU A 9 23.94 -8.94 -15.84
CA GLU A 9 23.11 -9.60 -14.81
C GLU A 9 21.60 -9.45 -15.06
N GLY A 10 21.19 -8.37 -15.77
CA GLY A 10 19.78 -8.10 -16.07
C GLY A 10 19.17 -9.05 -17.10
N GLU A 11 19.93 -9.48 -18.10
CA GLU A 11 19.44 -10.32 -19.21
C GLU A 11 19.23 -11.78 -18.75
N GLU A 12 20.13 -12.31 -17.92
CA GLU A 12 19.97 -13.65 -17.36
C GLU A 12 18.83 -13.72 -16.35
N ALA A 13 18.65 -12.67 -15.54
CA ALA A 13 17.51 -12.59 -14.62
C ALA A 13 16.20 -12.58 -15.40
N MET A 14 16.13 -11.82 -16.49
CA MET A 14 14.95 -11.74 -17.35
C MET A 14 14.65 -13.07 -18.06
N ASN A 15 15.68 -13.79 -18.51
CA ASN A 15 15.53 -15.13 -19.11
C ASN A 15 15.10 -16.18 -18.07
N ARG A 16 15.67 -16.17 -16.85
CA ARG A 16 15.19 -17.02 -15.75
C ARG A 16 13.75 -16.71 -15.37
N THR A 17 13.35 -15.43 -15.42
CA THR A 17 11.97 -14.97 -15.22
C THR A 17 11.04 -15.33 -16.40
N GLN A 18 11.56 -15.64 -17.58
CA GLN A 18 10.75 -16.16 -18.70
C GLN A 18 10.56 -17.67 -18.57
N GLN A 19 11.63 -18.41 -18.28
CA GLN A 19 11.61 -19.87 -18.14
C GLN A 19 10.63 -20.35 -17.06
N TRP A 20 10.62 -19.74 -15.87
CA TRP A 20 9.63 -20.14 -14.84
C TRP A 20 8.18 -19.79 -15.22
N MET A 21 7.94 -18.73 -16.01
CA MET A 21 6.60 -18.38 -16.49
C MET A 21 6.10 -19.41 -17.50
N GLU A 22 6.97 -19.84 -18.40
CA GLU A 22 6.69 -20.90 -19.37
C GLU A 22 6.40 -22.23 -18.67
N ASP A 23 7.23 -22.60 -17.69
CA ASP A 23 7.02 -23.81 -16.88
C ASP A 23 5.71 -23.73 -16.06
N LEU A 24 5.38 -22.57 -15.49
CA LEU A 24 4.12 -22.35 -14.78
C LEU A 24 2.91 -22.49 -15.71
N GLN A 25 2.97 -21.85 -16.88
CA GLN A 25 1.90 -21.93 -17.88
C GLN A 25 1.68 -23.37 -18.33
N LYS A 26 2.76 -24.11 -18.58
CA LYS A 26 2.71 -25.50 -18.99
C LYS A 26 2.08 -26.38 -17.91
N ASN A 27 2.50 -26.22 -16.65
CA ASN A 27 1.95 -26.98 -15.54
C ASN A 27 0.46 -26.67 -15.30
N ILE A 28 0.04 -25.41 -15.40
CA ILE A 28 -1.37 -25.02 -15.28
C ILE A 28 -2.19 -25.63 -16.43
N SER A 29 -1.67 -25.59 -17.65
CA SER A 29 -2.35 -26.16 -18.83
C SER A 29 -2.49 -27.67 -18.72
N ASP A 30 -1.44 -28.36 -18.26
CA ASP A 30 -1.46 -29.81 -18.02
C ASP A 30 -2.46 -30.19 -16.92
N LEU A 31 -2.56 -29.40 -15.84
CA LEU A 31 -3.56 -29.62 -14.79
C LEU A 31 -4.99 -29.44 -15.32
N ILE A 32 -5.25 -28.42 -16.14
CA ILE A 32 -6.56 -28.20 -16.78
C ILE A 32 -6.90 -29.32 -17.76
N ALA A 33 -5.92 -29.82 -18.52
CA ALA A 33 -6.12 -30.89 -19.49
C ALA A 33 -6.36 -32.26 -18.84
N ARG A 34 -5.77 -32.49 -17.65
CA ARG A 34 -5.84 -33.78 -16.93
C ARG A 34 -6.96 -33.83 -15.89
N SER A 35 -7.51 -32.69 -15.48
CA SER A 35 -8.62 -32.63 -14.52
C SER A 35 -9.95 -32.28 -15.20
N PRO A 36 -11.09 -32.82 -14.71
CA PRO A 36 -12.40 -32.34 -15.09
C PRO A 36 -12.49 -30.83 -14.83
N ALA A 37 -13.02 -30.07 -15.78
CA ALA A 37 -13.15 -28.61 -15.65
C ALA A 37 -13.84 -28.18 -14.33
N ALA A 38 -14.77 -28.99 -13.83
CA ALA A 38 -15.46 -28.79 -12.56
C ALA A 38 -14.53 -28.86 -11.32
N ASP A 39 -13.51 -29.73 -11.32
CA ASP A 39 -12.58 -29.86 -10.19
C ASP A 39 -11.58 -28.71 -10.14
N VAL A 40 -11.14 -28.24 -11.31
CA VAL A 40 -10.32 -27.03 -11.43
C VAL A 40 -11.10 -25.81 -10.94
N GLU A 41 -12.33 -25.63 -11.39
CA GLU A 41 -13.19 -24.53 -10.94
C GLU A 41 -13.37 -24.55 -9.41
N ARG A 42 -13.63 -25.73 -8.84
CA ARG A 42 -13.78 -25.91 -7.40
C ARG A 42 -12.52 -25.53 -6.63
N ASN A 43 -11.35 -25.97 -7.09
CA ASN A 43 -10.07 -25.70 -6.43
C ASN A 43 -9.67 -24.22 -6.52
N VAL A 44 -9.87 -23.59 -7.68
CA VAL A 44 -9.63 -22.14 -7.87
C VAL A 44 -10.56 -21.34 -6.97
N ARG A 45 -11.84 -21.68 -6.90
CA ARG A 45 -12.81 -21.05 -6.01
C ARG A 45 -12.42 -21.19 -4.54
N ALA A 46 -12.02 -22.39 -4.12
CA ALA A 46 -11.55 -22.63 -2.75
C ALA A 46 -10.30 -21.82 -2.41
N MET A 47 -9.32 -21.74 -3.33
CA MET A 47 -8.11 -20.95 -3.18
C MET A 47 -8.41 -19.45 -3.08
N MET A 48 -9.33 -18.93 -3.89
CA MET A 48 -9.78 -17.54 -3.83
C MET A 48 -10.45 -17.23 -2.49
N THR A 49 -11.39 -18.08 -2.06
CA THR A 49 -12.05 -17.93 -0.75
C THR A 49 -11.05 -17.96 0.40
N GLN A 50 -10.09 -18.88 0.39
CA GLN A 50 -9.04 -18.97 1.42
C GLN A 50 -8.07 -17.79 1.37
N THR A 51 -7.82 -17.21 0.18
CA THR A 51 -7.00 -16.02 0.05
C THR A 51 -7.73 -14.79 0.56
N PHE A 52 -9.01 -14.61 0.20
CA PHE A 52 -9.84 -13.52 0.74
C PHE A 52 -10.03 -13.62 2.26
N ALA A 53 -10.15 -14.83 2.82
CA ALA A 53 -10.20 -15.04 4.27
C ALA A 53 -8.88 -14.71 4.99
N ARG A 54 -7.75 -14.67 4.27
CA ARG A 54 -6.43 -14.32 4.81
C ARG A 54 -6.07 -12.85 4.59
N LEU A 55 -6.84 -12.12 3.79
CA LEU A 55 -6.70 -10.68 3.65
C LEU A 55 -7.51 -10.04 4.78
N ASP A 56 -6.93 -9.07 5.49
CA ASP A 56 -7.66 -8.21 6.43
C ASP A 56 -8.59 -7.29 5.63
N LEU A 57 -9.63 -7.88 5.06
CA LEU A 57 -10.61 -7.19 4.24
C LEU A 57 -11.44 -6.30 5.15
N ILE A 58 -11.15 -5.00 5.08
CA ILE A 58 -11.98 -3.97 5.69
C ILE A 58 -13.21 -3.82 4.80
N THR A 59 -14.39 -3.87 5.41
CA THR A 59 -15.64 -3.63 4.70
C THR A 59 -15.67 -2.21 4.13
N ARG A 60 -16.49 -1.99 3.10
CA ARG A 60 -16.63 -0.64 2.55
C ARG A 60 -17.11 0.33 3.63
N GLU A 61 -18.03 -0.10 4.47
CA GLU A 61 -18.61 0.67 5.55
C GLU A 61 -17.56 1.09 6.58
N GLU A 62 -16.67 0.18 6.99
CA GLU A 62 -15.56 0.50 7.88
C GLU A 62 -14.56 1.47 7.23
N PHE A 63 -14.29 1.31 5.94
CA PHE A 63 -13.45 2.27 5.21
C PHE A 63 -14.06 3.69 5.21
N GLU A 64 -15.36 3.82 4.94
CA GLU A 64 -16.05 5.12 4.96
C GLU A 64 -16.00 5.77 6.36
N VAL A 65 -16.13 4.97 7.43
CA VAL A 65 -15.97 5.45 8.81
C VAL A 65 -14.56 6.00 9.03
N GLN A 66 -13.52 5.31 8.54
CA GLN A 66 -12.13 5.78 8.67
C GLN A 66 -11.89 7.08 7.89
N VAL A 67 -12.51 7.25 6.73
CA VAL A 67 -12.45 8.50 5.95
C VAL A 67 -13.09 9.66 6.74
N ASP A 68 -14.27 9.46 7.33
CA ASP A 68 -14.94 10.49 8.15
C ASP A 68 -14.12 10.85 9.40
N LEU A 69 -13.58 9.84 10.10
CA LEU A 69 -12.70 10.07 11.25
C LEU A 69 -11.45 10.86 10.87
N LEU A 70 -10.83 10.54 9.74
CA LEU A 70 -9.66 11.26 9.23
C LEU A 70 -10.00 12.71 8.87
N ALA A 71 -11.16 12.96 8.25
CA ALA A 71 -11.62 14.30 7.92
C ALA A 71 -11.85 15.16 9.19
N ARG A 72 -12.43 14.57 10.24
CA ARG A 72 -12.61 15.24 11.55
C ARG A 72 -11.27 15.52 12.21
N ALA A 73 -10.35 14.54 12.20
CA ALA A 73 -9.01 14.71 12.75
C ALA A 73 -8.27 15.85 12.05
N ARG A 74 -8.35 15.92 10.71
CA ARG A 74 -7.76 17.01 9.93
C ARG A 74 -8.33 18.37 10.33
N THR A 75 -9.64 18.47 10.43
CA THR A 75 -10.33 19.69 10.88
C THR A 75 -9.85 20.13 12.26
N ARG A 76 -9.69 19.17 13.19
CA ARG A 76 -9.19 19.44 14.55
C ARG A 76 -7.74 19.94 14.53
N VAL A 77 -6.89 19.36 13.71
CA VAL A 77 -5.50 19.83 13.52
C VAL A 77 -5.48 21.26 13.02
N ASP A 78 -6.24 21.58 11.97
CA ASP A 78 -6.27 22.93 11.40
C ASP A 78 -6.75 23.96 12.43
N GLN A 79 -7.77 23.64 13.23
CA GLN A 79 -8.25 24.49 14.33
C GLN A 79 -7.19 24.73 15.40
N LEU A 80 -6.48 23.68 15.82
CA LEU A 80 -5.44 23.78 16.83
C LEU A 80 -4.25 24.59 16.30
N SER A 81 -3.84 24.38 15.05
CA SER A 81 -2.79 25.18 14.40
C SER A 81 -3.15 26.66 14.37
N ALA A 82 -4.40 27.02 14.06
CA ALA A 82 -4.86 28.41 14.09
C ALA A 82 -4.82 29.00 15.51
N GLN A 83 -5.22 28.23 16.53
CA GLN A 83 -5.14 28.67 17.93
C GLN A 83 -3.69 28.90 18.38
N VAL A 84 -2.78 28.01 18.02
CA VAL A 84 -1.35 28.16 18.32
C VAL A 84 -0.80 29.42 17.68
N GLN A 85 -1.08 29.66 16.38
CA GLN A 85 -0.64 30.89 15.70
C GLN A 85 -1.16 32.17 16.37
N GLN A 86 -2.42 32.18 16.82
CA GLN A 86 -2.97 33.32 17.55
C GLN A 86 -2.26 33.54 18.90
N LEU A 87 -1.95 32.46 19.62
CA LEU A 87 -1.22 32.54 20.89
C LEU A 87 0.22 33.02 20.68
N GLU A 88 0.91 32.51 19.67
CA GLU A 88 2.26 32.92 19.29
C GLU A 88 2.29 34.41 18.92
N ALA A 89 1.32 34.90 18.14
CA ALA A 89 1.22 36.32 17.78
C ALA A 89 0.99 37.21 19.02
N ARG A 90 0.13 36.78 19.95
CA ARG A 90 -0.13 37.50 21.21
C ARG A 90 1.11 37.52 22.10
N LEU A 91 1.86 36.42 22.17
CA LEU A 91 3.09 36.34 22.95
C LEU A 91 4.16 37.28 22.38
N ALA A 92 4.37 37.27 21.06
CA ALA A 92 5.29 38.18 20.39
C ALA A 92 4.94 39.66 20.65
N ALA A 93 3.65 40.01 20.63
CA ALA A 93 3.20 41.37 20.95
C ALA A 93 3.50 41.77 22.42
N LEU A 94 3.32 40.84 23.37
CA LEU A 94 3.65 41.07 24.78
C LEU A 94 5.16 41.23 24.99
N GLU A 95 5.98 40.46 24.27
CA GLU A 95 7.44 40.55 24.36
C GLU A 95 7.97 41.85 23.75
N ALA A 96 7.42 42.30 22.62
CA ALA A 96 7.76 43.57 22.00
C ALA A 96 7.43 44.79 22.87
N GLY A 97 6.43 44.66 23.76
CA GLY A 97 6.02 45.72 24.69
C GLY A 97 6.81 45.79 26.00
N LYS A 98 7.75 44.87 26.25
CA LYS A 98 8.60 44.93 27.45
C LYS A 98 9.71 45.98 27.23
N PRO A 99 9.80 47.04 28.06
CA PRO A 99 10.94 47.94 28.00
C PRO A 99 12.20 47.13 28.34
N GLN A 100 13.22 47.23 27.49
CA GLN A 100 14.56 46.73 27.79
C GLN A 100 15.05 47.50 29.01
N ALA A 101 15.08 46.82 30.16
CA ALA A 101 15.64 47.34 31.40
C ALA A 101 17.17 47.23 31.40
#